data_AF-A0A9P5YKN9-F1
#
_entry.id   AF-A0A9P5YKN9-F1
#
_cell.length_a   1.000
_cell.length_b   1.000
_cell.length_c   1.000
_cell.angle_alpha   90.00
_cell.angle_beta   90.00
_cell.angle_gamma   90.00
#
_symmetry.space_group_name_H-M   'P 1'
#
loop_
_entity.id
_entity.type
_entity.pdbx_description
1 polymer ?
#
loop_
_entity_poly.entity_id
_entity_poly.type
_entity_poly.pdbx_seq_one_letter_code
_entity_poly.pdbx_strand_id
1 'polypeptide(L)'
;RLDLPSIEKEGKIYRELHDAGVENIAPFVCAGDLGHKTRVQDETISDWARWGKKKAMYRHSHYRLVLGVVGRDLASFRSTKELVTAIHDAVVAHKQVLEKGDIMHRDISVGNILILDTGRGILIDFDLCKRLEDMKKEARATERSGTWQFMSARLQNNPMVHPERADDLESFLHVLTWIALRYVPNGLSPQR
;
A
#
# COMPACT_ATOMS: atom_id res chain seq x y z
N ARG A 1 -6.20 12.04 2.51
CA ARG A 1 -4.73 12.06 2.68
C ARG A 1 -4.30 13.12 3.70
N LEU A 2 -3.10 13.01 4.28
CA LEU A 2 -2.48 14.04 5.12
C LEU A 2 -2.22 15.33 4.31
N ASP A 3 -2.60 16.48 4.87
CA ASP A 3 -2.42 17.80 4.27
C ASP A 3 -1.05 18.39 4.65
N LEU A 4 0.02 17.69 4.27
CA LEU A 4 1.40 18.11 4.49
C LEU A 4 2.11 18.30 3.15
N PRO A 5 2.90 19.39 2.95
CA PRO A 5 3.67 19.61 1.73
C PRO A 5 4.70 18.51 1.44
N SER A 6 5.20 17.85 2.49
CA SER A 6 6.18 16.77 2.40
C SER A 6 5.58 15.42 1.99
N ILE A 7 4.27 15.26 2.04
CA ILE A 7 3.61 14.01 1.64
C ILE A 7 3.31 14.09 0.15
N GLU A 8 3.97 13.23 -0.60
CA GLU A 8 3.71 13.10 -2.03
C GLU A 8 2.26 12.62 -2.29
N LYS A 9 1.70 13.04 -3.43
CA LYS A 9 0.35 12.65 -3.82
C LYS A 9 0.42 11.38 -4.64
N GLU A 10 -0.39 10.38 -4.32
CA GLU A 10 -0.41 9.08 -5.01
C GLU A 10 -0.57 9.22 -6.54
N GLY A 11 -1.44 10.11 -7.01
CA GLY A 11 -1.59 10.35 -8.45
C GLY A 11 -0.34 10.92 -9.14
N LYS A 12 0.60 11.54 -8.40
CA LYS A 12 1.92 11.91 -8.95
C LYS A 12 2.80 10.67 -9.10
N ILE A 13 2.79 9.78 -8.10
CA ILE A 13 3.49 8.48 -8.14
C ILE A 13 3.04 7.68 -9.37
N TYR A 14 1.73 7.53 -9.56
CA TYR A 14 1.21 6.83 -10.74
C TYR A 14 1.70 7.41 -12.06
N ARG A 15 1.67 8.75 -12.23
CA ARG A 15 2.17 9.39 -13.46
C ARG A 15 3.64 9.08 -13.71
N GLU A 16 4.48 9.24 -12.69
CA GLU A 16 5.92 8.98 -12.82
C GLU A 16 6.23 7.52 -13.15
N LEU A 17 5.49 6.57 -12.54
CA LEU A 17 5.65 5.14 -12.83
C LEU A 17 5.22 4.81 -14.27
N HIS A 18 4.13 5.41 -14.75
CA HIS A 18 3.70 5.27 -16.16
C HIS A 18 4.72 5.89 -17.12
N ASP A 19 5.24 7.08 -16.84
CA ASP A 19 6.27 7.74 -17.65
C ASP A 19 7.58 6.92 -17.68
N ALA A 20 7.89 6.21 -16.59
CA ALA A 20 9.02 5.28 -16.50
C ALA A 20 8.76 3.91 -17.17
N GLY A 21 7.57 3.69 -17.73
CA GLY A 21 7.20 2.44 -18.41
C GLY A 21 7.11 1.25 -17.45
N VAL A 22 6.58 1.45 -16.24
CA VAL A 22 6.28 0.37 -15.30
C VAL A 22 5.02 -0.36 -15.75
N GLU A 23 5.12 -1.67 -15.91
CA GLU A 23 3.98 -2.54 -16.26
C GLU A 23 3.29 -3.12 -15.02
N ASN A 24 2.10 -3.69 -15.21
CA ASN A 24 1.30 -4.37 -14.18
C ASN A 24 0.91 -3.48 -12.98
N ILE A 25 0.77 -2.18 -13.21
CA ILE A 25 0.13 -1.23 -12.29
C ILE A 25 -1.17 -0.69 -12.92
N ALA A 26 -2.08 -0.18 -12.10
CA ALA A 26 -3.33 0.37 -12.62
C ALA A 26 -3.10 1.58 -13.56
N PRO A 27 -3.81 1.66 -14.70
CA PRO A 27 -3.79 2.83 -15.57
C PRO A 27 -4.24 4.09 -14.81
N PHE A 28 -3.48 5.17 -14.95
CA PHE A 28 -3.83 6.44 -14.32
C PHE A 28 -4.79 7.25 -15.21
N VAL A 29 -5.88 7.77 -14.64
CA VAL A 29 -6.81 8.67 -15.35
C VAL A 29 -6.64 10.10 -14.87
N CYS A 30 -6.91 10.37 -13.59
CA CYS A 30 -6.77 11.70 -13.02
C CYS A 30 -6.69 11.65 -11.50
N ALA A 31 -6.18 12.72 -10.89
CA ALA A 31 -6.23 12.89 -9.44
C ALA A 31 -6.14 14.36 -9.01
N GLY A 32 -6.70 14.69 -7.84
CA GLY A 32 -6.69 16.05 -7.31
C GLY A 32 -7.30 16.19 -5.93
N ASP A 33 -6.96 17.30 -5.25
CA ASP A 33 -7.62 17.69 -4.00
C ASP A 33 -9.00 18.32 -4.31
N LEU A 34 -10.00 17.99 -3.50
CA LEU A 34 -11.39 18.45 -3.66
C LEU A 34 -11.74 19.67 -2.80
N GLY A 35 -10.74 20.34 -2.22
CA GLY A 35 -10.92 21.55 -1.40
C GLY A 35 -11.47 21.32 0.02
N HIS A 36 -11.99 20.13 0.34
CA HIS A 36 -12.43 19.83 1.70
C HIS A 36 -11.26 19.46 2.60
N LYS A 37 -11.23 20.00 3.82
CA LYS A 37 -10.19 19.75 4.82
C LYS A 37 -10.79 19.46 6.19
N THR A 38 -10.12 18.64 6.99
CA THR A 38 -10.51 18.47 8.39
C THR A 38 -10.22 19.73 9.19
N ARG A 39 -11.10 20.03 10.16
CA ARG A 39 -11.01 21.20 11.05
C ARG A 39 -10.90 20.85 12.53
N VAL A 40 -10.82 19.57 12.86
CA VAL A 40 -10.79 19.07 14.26
C VAL A 40 -9.60 19.65 15.04
N GLN A 41 -8.51 19.97 14.36
CA GLN A 41 -7.32 20.59 14.95
C GLN A 41 -7.63 22.02 15.46
N ASP A 42 -8.55 22.72 14.80
CA ASP A 42 -8.98 24.07 15.17
C ASP A 42 -9.74 24.04 16.52
N GLU A 43 -10.34 22.90 16.88
CA GLU A 43 -11.10 22.69 18.13
C GLU A 43 -10.24 22.13 19.29
N THR A 44 -9.08 21.51 19.00
CA THR A 44 -8.17 20.94 20.02
C THR A 44 -7.42 21.97 20.89
N ILE A 45 -7.66 23.27 20.65
CA ILE A 45 -7.11 24.38 21.45
C ILE A 45 -8.14 24.86 22.49
N SER A 46 -9.38 24.34 22.47
CA SER A 46 -10.46 24.77 23.35
C SER A 46 -10.34 24.18 24.77
N ASP A 47 -10.66 25.00 25.78
CA ASP A 47 -10.51 24.67 27.21
C ASP A 47 -11.29 23.42 27.68
N TRP A 48 -12.29 22.98 26.92
CA TRP A 48 -13.09 21.78 27.20
C TRP A 48 -12.44 20.47 26.72
N ALA A 49 -11.36 20.54 25.93
CA ALA A 49 -10.68 19.36 25.40
C ALA A 49 -9.89 18.63 26.51
N ARG A 50 -10.48 17.55 27.05
CA ARG A 50 -9.94 16.72 28.15
C ARG A 50 -8.61 16.01 27.87
N TRP A 51 -8.08 16.05 26.65
CA TRP A 51 -6.85 15.32 26.30
C TRP A 51 -5.61 16.20 26.54
N GLY A 52 -5.04 16.04 27.75
CA GLY A 52 -3.76 16.61 28.12
C GLY A 52 -2.64 16.26 27.11
N LYS A 53 -1.81 17.26 26.79
CA LYS A 53 -0.57 17.17 26.00
C LYS A 53 -0.66 16.38 24.68
N LYS A 54 -1.35 17.01 23.71
CA LYS A 54 -1.10 17.03 22.25
C LYS A 54 -0.35 15.83 21.64
N LYS A 55 -1.06 14.76 21.29
CA LYS A 55 -0.69 14.02 20.08
C LYS A 55 -0.92 14.98 18.90
N ALA A 56 0.07 15.19 18.04
CA ALA A 56 -0.07 16.08 16.89
C ALA A 56 -1.23 15.59 16.00
N MET A 57 -2.36 16.28 16.02
CA MET A 57 -3.44 16.00 15.08
C MET A 57 -3.10 16.67 13.76
N TYR A 58 -2.90 15.87 12.72
CA TYR A 58 -2.60 16.37 11.39
C TYR A 58 -3.88 16.67 10.61
N ARG A 59 -3.88 17.79 9.90
CA ARG A 59 -4.95 18.15 8.96
C ARG A 59 -4.96 17.15 7.80
N HIS A 60 -6.15 16.79 7.35
CA HIS A 60 -6.35 15.90 6.21
C HIS A 60 -7.12 16.63 5.13
N SER A 61 -6.69 16.46 3.88
CA SER A 61 -7.37 16.98 2.69
C SER A 61 -8.10 15.84 1.98
N HIS A 62 -9.32 16.12 1.53
CA HIS A 62 -10.09 15.22 0.68
C HIS A 62 -9.43 15.20 -0.70
N TYR A 63 -8.95 14.03 -1.07
CA TYR A 63 -8.23 13.77 -2.31
C TYR A 63 -8.96 12.67 -3.07
N ARG A 64 -9.01 12.79 -4.40
CA ARG A 64 -9.59 11.77 -5.28
C ARG A 64 -8.55 11.32 -6.28
N LEU A 65 -8.44 10.01 -6.43
CA LEU A 65 -7.68 9.33 -7.47
C LEU A 65 -8.67 8.51 -8.31
N VAL A 66 -8.52 8.55 -9.62
CA VAL A 66 -9.28 7.72 -10.57
C VAL A 66 -8.29 6.89 -11.36
N LEU A 67 -8.48 5.57 -11.30
CA LEU A 67 -7.71 4.57 -12.01
C LEU A 67 -8.61 3.92 -13.08
N GLY A 68 -8.05 3.71 -14.26
CA GLY A 68 -8.76 3.24 -15.46
C GLY A 68 -8.87 1.72 -15.51
N VAL A 69 -9.21 1.07 -14.39
CA VAL A 69 -9.27 -0.38 -14.31
C VAL A 69 -10.42 -0.86 -13.44
N VAL A 70 -11.04 -1.96 -13.88
CA VAL A 70 -11.95 -2.76 -13.07
C VAL A 70 -11.32 -4.13 -12.93
N GLY A 71 -10.92 -4.46 -11.71
CA GLY A 71 -10.37 -5.75 -11.36
C GLY A 71 -11.22 -6.43 -10.29
N ARG A 72 -11.06 -7.74 -10.16
CA ARG A 72 -11.68 -8.53 -9.09
C ARG A 72 -10.70 -8.71 -7.94
N ASP A 73 -11.23 -8.88 -6.74
CA ASP A 73 -10.41 -9.18 -5.56
C ASP A 73 -9.57 -10.43 -5.76
N LEU A 74 -8.34 -10.43 -5.23
CA LEU A 74 -7.45 -11.59 -5.30
C LEU A 74 -8.10 -12.87 -4.76
N ALA A 75 -8.96 -12.76 -3.74
CA ALA A 75 -9.69 -13.88 -3.14
C ALA A 75 -10.72 -14.54 -4.07
N SER A 76 -11.09 -13.89 -5.18
CA SER A 76 -12.06 -14.40 -6.15
C SER A 76 -11.42 -15.23 -7.28
N PHE A 77 -10.16 -15.64 -7.11
CA PHE A 77 -9.43 -16.41 -8.12
C PHE A 77 -10.19 -17.69 -8.55
N ARG A 78 -10.11 -18.01 -9.84
CA ARG A 78 -10.79 -19.16 -10.47
C ARG A 78 -9.96 -20.44 -10.40
N SER A 79 -8.65 -20.31 -10.23
CA SER A 79 -7.72 -21.43 -10.07
C SER A 79 -6.46 -21.00 -9.33
N THR A 80 -5.75 -21.94 -8.72
CA THR A 80 -4.45 -21.67 -8.10
C THR A 80 -3.42 -21.13 -9.09
N LYS A 81 -3.53 -21.51 -10.38
CA LYS A 81 -2.74 -20.92 -11.46
C LYS A 81 -3.02 -19.42 -11.64
N GLU A 82 -4.30 -19.02 -11.65
CA GLU A 82 -4.69 -17.60 -11.72
C GLU A 82 -4.16 -16.82 -10.50
N LEU A 83 -4.31 -17.37 -9.30
CA LEU A 83 -3.78 -16.78 -8.06
C LEU A 83 -2.27 -16.52 -8.15
N VAL A 84 -1.49 -17.55 -8.50
CA VAL A 84 -0.03 -17.44 -8.58
C VAL A 84 0.39 -16.52 -9.73
N THR A 85 -0.34 -16.50 -10.85
CA THR A 85 -0.08 -15.58 -11.95
C THR A 85 -0.30 -14.13 -11.53
N ALA A 86 -1.40 -13.84 -10.82
CA ALA A 86 -1.69 -12.48 -10.35
C ALA A 86 -0.65 -11.97 -9.33
N ILE A 87 -0.26 -12.82 -8.37
CA ILE A 87 0.79 -12.47 -7.41
C ILE A 87 2.13 -12.30 -8.12
N HIS A 88 2.47 -13.16 -9.06
CA HIS A 88 3.69 -13.03 -9.86
C HIS A 88 3.74 -11.68 -10.61
N ASP A 89 2.65 -11.30 -11.28
CA ASP A 89 2.58 -10.02 -12.00
C ASP A 89 2.74 -8.82 -11.06
N ALA A 90 2.17 -8.89 -9.86
CA ALA A 90 2.35 -7.87 -8.83
C ALA A 90 3.78 -7.80 -8.28
N VAL A 91 4.48 -8.94 -8.13
CA VAL A 91 5.91 -8.98 -7.80
C VAL A 91 6.76 -8.36 -8.93
N VAL A 92 6.41 -8.63 -10.18
CA VAL A 92 7.05 -8.00 -11.35
C VAL A 92 6.80 -6.49 -11.38
N ALA A 93 5.58 -6.04 -11.05
CA ALA A 93 5.27 -4.62 -10.88
C ALA A 93 6.13 -4.00 -9.77
N HIS A 94 6.16 -4.62 -8.58
CA HIS A 94 6.95 -4.18 -7.43
C HIS A 94 8.43 -4.02 -7.76
N LYS A 95 9.02 -5.01 -8.44
CA LYS A 95 10.42 -4.93 -8.90
C LYS A 95 10.64 -3.73 -9.82
N GLN A 96 9.75 -3.52 -10.79
CA GLN A 96 9.85 -2.39 -11.71
C GLN A 96 9.67 -1.04 -11.00
N VAL A 97 8.75 -0.93 -10.05
CA VAL A 97 8.56 0.27 -9.21
C VAL A 97 9.84 0.59 -8.44
N LEU A 98 10.51 -0.42 -7.89
CA LEU A 98 11.77 -0.26 -7.18
C LEU A 98 12.91 0.18 -8.12
N GLU A 99 13.07 -0.49 -9.26
CA GLU A 99 14.21 -0.28 -10.16
C GLU A 99 14.07 0.96 -11.06
N LYS A 100 12.86 1.23 -11.56
CA LYS A 100 12.57 2.34 -12.49
C LYS A 100 12.08 3.59 -11.78
N GLY A 101 11.36 3.43 -10.65
CA GLY A 101 10.75 4.52 -9.90
C GLY A 101 11.52 4.96 -8.65
N ASP A 102 12.52 4.18 -8.21
CA ASP A 102 13.21 4.37 -6.91
C ASP A 102 12.21 4.44 -5.73
N ILE A 103 11.15 3.64 -5.78
CA ILE A 103 10.04 3.66 -4.82
C ILE A 103 9.86 2.28 -4.17
N MET A 104 9.63 2.27 -2.87
CA MET A 104 9.19 1.11 -2.09
C MET A 104 7.70 1.19 -1.81
N HIS A 105 6.97 0.10 -1.96
CA HIS A 105 5.51 0.08 -1.84
C HIS A 105 5.04 0.14 -0.38
N ARG A 106 5.62 -0.68 0.49
CA ARG A 106 5.39 -0.70 1.96
C ARG A 106 3.99 -1.08 2.44
N ASP A 107 3.12 -1.54 1.55
CA ASP A 107 1.76 -1.98 1.90
C ASP A 107 1.28 -3.08 0.95
N ILE A 108 2.10 -4.11 0.77
CA ILE A 108 1.67 -5.29 0.03
C ILE A 108 0.62 -6.04 0.87
N SER A 109 -0.59 -6.18 0.32
CA SER A 109 -1.71 -6.82 0.98
C SER A 109 -2.63 -7.51 -0.05
N VAL A 110 -3.54 -8.37 0.42
CA VAL A 110 -4.55 -9.02 -0.44
C VAL A 110 -5.42 -7.99 -1.18
N GLY A 111 -5.72 -6.86 -0.55
CA GLY A 111 -6.56 -5.81 -1.14
C GLY A 111 -5.85 -4.99 -2.21
N ASN A 112 -4.52 -5.03 -2.24
CA ASN A 112 -3.70 -4.19 -3.10
C ASN A 112 -3.24 -4.92 -4.37
N ILE A 113 -3.74 -6.14 -4.59
CA ILE A 113 -3.52 -6.92 -5.80
C ILE A 113 -4.88 -7.27 -6.41
N LEU A 114 -5.13 -6.81 -7.64
CA LEU A 114 -6.36 -7.12 -8.36
C LEU A 114 -6.10 -8.14 -9.46
N ILE A 115 -7.11 -8.96 -9.76
CA ILE A 115 -7.14 -9.88 -10.89
C ILE A 115 -7.96 -9.24 -12.02
N LEU A 116 -7.35 -9.08 -13.19
CA LEU A 116 -8.04 -8.64 -14.40
C LEU A 116 -8.85 -9.78 -15.01
N ASP A 117 -9.78 -9.45 -15.89
CA ASP A 117 -10.57 -10.46 -16.63
C ASP A 117 -9.70 -11.40 -17.48
N THR A 118 -8.49 -10.97 -17.84
CA THR A 118 -7.47 -11.76 -18.54
C THR A 118 -6.77 -12.80 -17.64
N GLY A 119 -7.03 -12.79 -16.33
CA GLY A 119 -6.34 -13.62 -15.34
C GLY A 119 -4.95 -13.10 -14.95
N ARG A 120 -4.57 -11.90 -15.40
CA ARG A 120 -3.33 -11.21 -15.03
C ARG A 120 -3.51 -10.37 -13.77
N GLY A 121 -2.43 -10.16 -13.03
CA GLY A 121 -2.41 -9.35 -11.82
C GLY A 121 -2.02 -7.91 -12.08
N ILE A 122 -2.56 -7.00 -11.27
CA ILE A 122 -2.06 -5.63 -11.17
C ILE A 122 -1.86 -5.23 -9.71
N LEU A 123 -0.81 -4.46 -9.45
CA LEU A 123 -0.51 -3.86 -8.16
C LEU A 123 -1.13 -2.46 -8.09
N ILE A 124 -1.79 -2.15 -6.98
CA ILE A 124 -2.46 -0.86 -6.73
C ILE A 124 -2.09 -0.34 -5.34
N ASP A 125 -2.60 0.85 -4.99
CA ASP A 125 -2.47 1.50 -3.68
C ASP A 125 -1.03 1.88 -3.29
N PHE A 126 -0.57 3.01 -3.83
CA PHE A 126 0.75 3.58 -3.52
C PHE A 126 0.67 4.67 -2.43
N ASP A 127 -0.41 4.78 -1.67
CA ASP A 127 -0.61 5.85 -0.68
C ASP A 127 0.43 5.81 0.46
N LEU A 128 1.00 4.65 0.76
CA LEU A 128 2.02 4.44 1.80
C LEU A 128 3.46 4.30 1.27
N CYS A 129 3.63 4.44 -0.05
CA CYS A 129 4.92 4.27 -0.68
C CYS A 129 5.92 5.36 -0.23
N LYS A 130 7.21 5.07 -0.39
CA LYS A 130 8.29 6.04 -0.15
C LYS A 130 9.39 5.90 -1.18
N ARG A 131 10.03 7.03 -1.48
CA ARG A 131 11.26 7.05 -2.29
C ARG A 131 12.43 6.51 -1.47
N LEU A 132 13.29 5.71 -2.09
CA LEU A 132 14.43 5.12 -1.40
C LEU A 132 15.40 6.20 -0.89
N GLU A 133 15.60 7.28 -1.65
CA GLU A 133 16.41 8.43 -1.21
C GLU A 133 15.88 9.11 0.05
N ASP A 134 14.56 9.21 0.22
CA ASP A 134 13.99 9.83 1.43
C ASP A 134 14.14 8.92 2.64
N MET A 135 14.02 7.60 2.44
CA MET A 135 14.26 6.60 3.47
C MET A 135 15.71 6.61 3.97
N LYS A 136 16.69 6.88 3.09
CA LYS A 136 18.12 7.01 3.47
C LYS A 136 18.40 8.25 4.33
N LYS A 137 17.65 9.34 4.13
CA LYS A 137 17.84 10.60 4.88
C LYS A 137 17.22 10.55 6.28
N GLU A 138 16.23 9.69 6.48
CA GLU A 138 15.56 9.53 7.76
C GLU A 138 16.44 8.74 8.75
N ALA A 139 16.67 9.29 9.95
CA ALA A 139 17.46 8.59 10.97
C ALA A 139 16.78 7.34 11.54
N ARG A 140 15.45 7.25 11.43
CA ARG A 140 14.60 6.12 11.84
C ARG A 140 13.35 6.06 10.97
N ALA A 141 12.72 4.89 10.89
CA ALA A 141 11.44 4.76 10.21
C ALA A 141 10.39 5.70 10.83
N THR A 142 9.60 6.34 9.97
CA THR A 142 8.34 6.98 10.37
C THR A 142 7.36 5.95 10.94
N GLU A 143 6.26 6.42 11.54
CA GLU A 143 5.19 5.58 12.11
C GLU A 143 4.97 4.27 11.34
N ARG A 144 4.89 3.15 12.09
CA ARG A 144 4.56 1.82 11.55
C ARG A 144 3.30 1.95 10.69
N SER A 145 3.47 1.76 9.39
CA SER A 145 2.45 1.90 8.36
C SER A 145 2.33 0.57 7.59
N GLY A 146 1.18 0.33 6.98
CA GLY A 146 0.90 -0.89 6.22
C GLY A 146 0.05 -1.89 6.98
N THR A 147 -0.46 -2.88 6.26
CA THR A 147 -1.40 -3.88 6.77
C THR A 147 -0.70 -4.88 7.70
N TRP A 148 -1.03 -4.83 9.00
CA TRP A 148 -0.30 -5.57 10.04
C TRP A 148 -0.16 -7.07 9.77
N GLN A 149 -1.22 -7.72 9.27
CA GLN A 149 -1.26 -9.16 8.98
C GLN A 149 -0.26 -9.59 7.89
N PHE A 150 0.12 -8.67 6.99
CA PHE A 150 1.06 -8.95 5.89
C PHE A 150 2.42 -8.32 6.12
N MET A 151 2.60 -7.54 7.20
CA MET A 151 3.87 -6.92 7.55
C MET A 151 4.92 -7.99 7.89
N SER A 152 6.17 -7.77 7.46
CA SER A 152 7.27 -8.67 7.76
C SER A 152 7.50 -8.84 9.27
N ALA A 153 7.98 -10.02 9.68
CA ALA A 153 8.30 -10.29 11.08
C ALA A 153 9.33 -9.28 11.63
N ARG A 154 10.27 -8.84 10.79
CA ARG A 154 11.28 -7.84 11.14
C ARG A 154 10.66 -6.51 11.54
N LEU A 155 9.72 -5.98 10.73
CA LEU A 155 9.03 -4.73 11.00
C LEU A 155 8.02 -4.84 12.16
N GLN A 156 7.42 -6.02 12.34
CA GLN A 156 6.58 -6.31 13.51
C GLN A 156 7.39 -6.35 14.82
N ASN A 157 8.60 -6.93 14.80
CA ASN A 157 9.48 -7.02 15.96
C ASN A 157 10.15 -5.69 16.30
N ASN A 158 10.50 -4.88 15.29
CA ASN A 158 11.10 -3.57 15.51
C ASN A 158 10.46 -2.50 14.61
N PRO A 159 9.50 -1.70 15.11
CA PRO A 159 8.83 -0.66 14.32
C PRO A 159 9.75 0.50 13.91
N MET A 160 10.95 0.59 14.48
CA MET A 160 11.85 1.73 14.27
C MET A 160 12.85 1.51 13.13
N VAL A 161 12.94 0.29 12.58
CA VAL A 161 13.82 0.00 11.44
C VAL A 161 13.15 0.39 10.13
N HIS A 162 13.96 0.88 9.19
CA HIS A 162 13.49 1.20 7.85
C HIS A 162 13.08 -0.07 7.11
N PRO A 163 11.90 -0.08 6.47
CA PRO A 163 11.55 -1.12 5.53
C PRO A 163 12.62 -1.30 4.45
N GLU A 164 12.82 -2.53 4.04
CA GLU A 164 13.75 -2.95 3.00
C GLU A 164 12.98 -3.74 1.94
N ARG A 165 13.60 -3.93 0.76
CA ARG A 165 13.03 -4.75 -0.31
C ARG A 165 12.58 -6.12 0.18
N ALA A 166 13.34 -6.72 1.10
CA ALA A 166 13.03 -8.03 1.66
C ALA A 166 11.70 -8.05 2.44
N ASP A 167 11.29 -6.93 3.05
CA ASP A 167 10.03 -6.87 3.81
C ASP A 167 8.83 -6.92 2.89
N ASP A 168 8.82 -6.15 1.78
CA ASP A 168 7.74 -6.22 0.79
C ASP A 168 7.66 -7.62 0.15
N LEU A 169 8.82 -8.29 -0.07
CA LEU A 169 8.86 -9.67 -0.56
C LEU A 169 8.32 -10.69 0.46
N GLU A 170 8.59 -10.50 1.75
CA GLU A 170 7.98 -11.31 2.81
C GLU A 170 6.46 -11.09 2.86
N SER A 171 5.99 -9.85 2.65
CA SER A 171 4.56 -9.56 2.53
C SER A 171 3.88 -10.30 1.39
N PHE A 172 4.53 -10.44 0.22
CA PHE A 172 4.00 -11.29 -0.87
C PHE A 172 3.87 -12.77 -0.46
N LEU A 173 4.82 -13.29 0.32
CA LEU A 173 4.75 -14.65 0.87
C LEU A 173 3.57 -14.79 1.84
N HIS A 174 3.36 -13.80 2.72
CA HIS A 174 2.22 -13.75 3.63
C HIS A 174 0.89 -13.70 2.88
N VAL A 175 0.78 -12.90 1.81
CA VAL A 175 -0.41 -12.83 0.95
C VAL A 175 -0.71 -14.18 0.30
N LEU A 176 0.30 -14.82 -0.31
CA LEU A 176 0.14 -16.14 -0.94
C LEU A 176 -0.32 -17.19 0.08
N THR A 177 0.33 -17.23 1.24
CA THR A 177 0.04 -18.19 2.31
C THR A 177 -1.37 -17.98 2.88
N TRP A 178 -1.76 -16.72 3.12
CA TRP A 178 -3.07 -16.35 3.62
C TRP A 178 -4.19 -16.79 2.68
N ILE A 179 -4.07 -16.48 1.38
CA ILE A 179 -5.09 -16.87 0.41
C ILE A 179 -5.12 -18.40 0.24
N ALA A 180 -3.96 -19.05 0.16
CA ALA A 180 -3.90 -20.50 -0.01
C ALA A 180 -4.56 -21.24 1.15
N LEU A 181 -4.24 -20.89 2.40
CA LEU A 181 -4.82 -21.54 3.58
C LEU A 181 -6.32 -21.31 3.71
N ARG A 182 -6.82 -20.13 3.30
CA ARG A 182 -8.21 -19.75 3.51
C ARG A 182 -9.15 -20.18 2.39
N TYR A 183 -8.67 -20.24 1.16
CA TYR A 183 -9.52 -20.39 -0.03
C TYR A 183 -9.15 -21.57 -0.93
N VAL A 184 -7.98 -22.19 -0.76
CA VAL A 184 -7.63 -23.42 -1.50
C VAL A 184 -8.05 -24.63 -0.68
N PRO A 185 -8.70 -25.65 -1.29
CA PRO A 185 -9.01 -26.89 -0.60
C PRO A 185 -7.75 -27.48 0.04
N ASN A 186 -7.80 -27.66 1.36
CA ASN A 186 -6.70 -28.21 2.13
C ASN A 186 -7.24 -29.17 3.19
N GLY A 187 -6.38 -30.07 3.66
CA GLY A 187 -6.76 -31.08 4.65
C GLY A 187 -6.84 -30.55 6.09
N LEU A 188 -6.74 -29.24 6.31
CA LEU A 188 -6.80 -28.66 7.65
C LEU A 188 -8.27 -28.58 8.09
N SER A 189 -8.59 -29.27 9.18
CA SER A 189 -9.86 -29.07 9.87
C SER A 189 -9.92 -27.64 10.44
N PRO A 190 -11.06 -26.94 10.36
CA PRO A 190 -11.22 -25.69 11.10
C PRO A 190 -10.94 -25.96 12.58
N GLN A 191 -9.92 -25.31 13.15
CA GLN A 191 -9.73 -25.32 14.59
C GLN A 191 -10.92 -24.57 15.20
N ARG A 192 -11.72 -25.29 15.99
CA ARG A 192 -12.87 -24.75 16.73
C ARG A 192 -12.41 -23.82 17.85
#